data_AF-A0A349BS77-F1
#
_entry.id   AF-A0A349BS77-F1
#
_cell.length_a   1.000
_cell.length_b   1.000
_cell.length_c   1.000
_cell.angle_alpha   90.00
_cell.angle_beta   90.00
_cell.angle_gamma   90.00
#
_symmetry.space_group_name_H-M   'P 1'
#
loop_
_entity.id
_entity.type
_entity.pdbx_description
1 polymer ?
#
loop_
_entity_poly.entity_id
_entity_poly.type
_entity_poly.pdbx_seq_one_letter_code
_entity_poly.pdbx_strand_id
1 'polypeptide(L)' 'MQVQIHPSWEKVLQSEFKSPYFQDLIAFVKSEYTQTSCYPPGKLIFNAFDRCPFEAAKVVILGQDPYHGPG' A
#
# COMPACT_ATOMS: atom_id res chain seq x y z
N MET A 1 -9.13 -3.22 5.50
CA MET A 1 -7.91 -2.53 5.02
C MET A 1 -8.08 -1.03 5.15
N GLN A 2 -7.26 -0.41 5.99
CA GLN A 2 -7.16 1.04 6.17
C GLN A 2 -5.80 1.45 5.61
N VAL A 3 -5.74 2.50 4.79
CA VAL A 3 -4.48 3.03 4.30
C VAL A 3 -3.83 3.76 5.48
N GLN A 4 -2.71 3.23 5.95
CA GLN A 4 -1.90 3.80 7.04
C GLN A 4 -0.52 4.05 6.47
N ILE A 5 -0.17 5.33 6.29
CA ILE A 5 1.11 5.80 5.75
C ILE A 5 1.54 7.06 6.48
N HIS A 6 2.82 7.43 6.31
CA HIS A 6 3.34 8.65 6.90
C HIS A 6 2.58 9.90 6.39
N PRO A 7 2.26 10.90 7.24
CA PRO A 7 1.46 12.06 6.85
C PRO A 7 1.99 12.86 5.66
N SER A 8 3.31 12.88 5.47
CA SER A 8 3.95 13.51 4.30
C SER A 8 3.47 12.88 2.98
N TRP A 9 3.34 11.56 2.96
CA TRP A 9 2.84 10.82 1.80
C TRP A 9 1.33 10.93 1.66
N GLU A 10 0.59 10.95 2.77
CA GLU A 10 -0.86 11.16 2.73
C GLU A 10 -1.20 12.49 2.04
N LYS A 11 -0.47 13.56 2.35
CA LYS A 11 -0.64 14.86 1.69
C LYS A 11 -0.42 14.80 0.17
N VAL A 12 0.56 14.02 -0.29
CA VAL A 12 0.92 13.90 -1.71
C VAL A 12 -0.05 13.00 -2.47
N LEU A 13 -0.47 11.89 -1.87
CA LEU A 13 -1.28 10.85 -2.51
C LEU A 13 -2.79 10.98 -2.23
N GLN A 14 -3.22 12.03 -1.54
CA GLN A 14 -4.61 12.20 -1.10
C GLN A 14 -5.62 12.13 -2.26
N SER A 15 -5.26 12.66 -3.44
CA SER A 15 -6.10 12.61 -4.63
C SER A 15 -6.35 11.17 -5.09
N GLU A 16 -5.30 10.35 -5.06
CA GLU A 16 -5.37 8.95 -5.48
C GLU A 16 -6.30 8.17 -4.57
N PHE A 17 -6.21 8.36 -3.25
CA PHE A 17 -7.09 7.67 -2.29
C PHE A 17 -8.57 8.06 -2.42
N LYS A 18 -8.85 9.26 -2.93
CA LYS A 18 -10.22 9.76 -3.18
C LYS A 18 -10.75 9.36 -4.55
N SER A 19 -9.89 8.90 -5.45
CA SER A 19 -10.29 8.50 -6.80
C SER A 19 -11.21 7.27 -6.77
N PRO A 20 -12.16 7.16 -7.72
CA PRO A 20 -13.01 5.97 -7.82
C PRO A 20 -12.22 4.68 -8.03
N TYR A 21 -11.20 4.73 -8.89
CA TYR A 21 -10.40 3.54 -9.23
C TYR A 21 -9.71 2.94 -7.99
N PHE A 22 -9.23 3.79 -7.07
CA PHE A 22 -8.54 3.33 -5.88
C PHE A 22 -9.52 2.74 -4.87
N GLN A 23 -10.74 3.29 -4.78
CA GLN A 23 -11.80 2.73 -3.94
C GLN A 23 -12.19 1.33 -4.41
N ASP A 24 -12.36 1.17 -5.74
CA ASP A 24 -12.65 -0.13 -6.36
C ASP A 24 -11.50 -1.13 -6.14
N LEU A 25 -10.25 -0.69 -6.31
CA LEU A 25 -9.06 -1.51 -6.06
C LEU A 25 -9.01 -1.98 -4.59
N ILE A 26 -9.22 -1.08 -3.63
CA ILE A 26 -9.20 -1.44 -2.20
C ILE A 26 -10.34 -2.41 -1.87
N ALA A 27 -11.52 -2.26 -2.47
CA ALA A 27 -12.63 -3.19 -2.30
C ALA A 27 -12.27 -4.59 -2.83
N PHE A 28 -11.72 -4.66 -4.05
CA PHE A 28 -11.22 -5.90 -4.65
C PHE A 28 -10.17 -6.58 -3.76
N VAL A 29 -9.11 -5.85 -3.40
CA VAL A 29 -8.01 -6.41 -2.58
C VAL A 29 -8.53 -6.84 -1.20
N LYS A 30 -9.40 -6.08 -0.55
CA LYS A 30 -10.02 -6.51 0.72
C LYS A 30 -10.75 -7.84 0.57
N SER A 31 -11.48 -8.02 -0.53
CA SER A 31 -12.19 -9.26 -0.84
C SER A 31 -11.23 -10.42 -1.01
N GLU A 32 -10.16 -10.25 -1.79
CA GLU A 32 -9.13 -11.28 -2.01
C GLU A 32 -8.47 -11.73 -0.70
N TYR A 33 -8.10 -10.80 0.17
CA TYR A 33 -7.51 -11.14 1.49
C TYR A 33 -8.44 -11.93 2.42
N THR A 34 -9.75 -11.94 2.15
CA THR A 34 -10.72 -12.77 2.91
C THR A 34 -10.96 -14.13 2.27
N GLN A 35 -10.66 -14.30 0.98
CA GLN A 35 -11.00 -15.50 0.20
C GLN A 35 -9.77 -16.34 -0.14
N THR A 36 -8.60 -15.72 -0.26
CA THR A 36 -7.38 -16.35 -0.75
C THR A 36 -6.18 -16.00 0.14
N SER A 37 -5.10 -16.75 0.00
CA SER A 37 -3.82 -16.41 0.63
C SER A 37 -3.16 -15.28 -0.15
N CYS A 38 -3.19 -14.08 0.40
CA CYS A 38 -2.55 -12.90 -0.14
C CYS A 38 -1.36 -12.47 0.70
N TYR A 39 -0.32 -11.95 0.05
CA TYR A 39 0.87 -11.40 0.68
C TYR A 39 1.08 -9.95 0.23
N PRO A 40 1.69 -9.10 1.07
CA PRO A 40 2.11 -9.33 2.47
C PRO A 40 0.92 -9.28 3.44
N PRO A 41 1.06 -9.48 4.76
CA PRO A 41 -0.01 -9.17 5.71
C PRO A 41 -0.59 -7.77 5.47
N GLY A 42 -1.92 -7.61 5.50
CA GLY A 42 -2.57 -6.37 5.02
C GLY A 42 -2.10 -5.06 5.67
N LYS A 43 -1.60 -5.12 6.92
CA LYS A 43 -1.00 -3.97 7.62
C LYS A 43 0.36 -3.51 7.05
N LEU A 44 0.99 -4.34 6.23
CA LEU A 44 2.32 -4.12 5.66
C LEU A 44 2.29 -3.69 4.18
N ILE A 45 1.12 -3.65 3.55
CA ILE A 45 0.96 -3.29 2.12
C ILE A 45 1.60 -1.92 1.83
N PHE A 46 1.45 -0.95 2.72
CA PHE A 46 1.98 0.41 2.54
C PHE A 46 3.24 0.70 3.36
N ASN A 47 3.91 -0.33 3.88
CA ASN A 47 5.03 -0.19 4.82
C ASN A 47 6.19 0.65 4.25
N ALA A 48 6.41 0.64 2.93
CA ALA A 48 7.43 1.49 2.30
C ALA A 48 7.16 2.99 2.51
N PHE A 49 5.90 3.41 2.39
CA PHE A 49 5.47 4.80 2.58
C PHE A 49 5.38 5.19 4.06
N ASP A 50 5.10 4.23 4.94
CA ASP A 50 5.08 4.46 6.39
C ASP A 50 6.50 4.66 6.95
N ARG A 51 7.49 3.86 6.48
CA ARG A 51 8.86 3.89 7.02
C ARG A 51 9.75 4.98 6.45
N CYS A 52 9.45 5.49 5.26
CA CYS A 52 10.26 6.51 4.60
C CYS A 52 9.40 7.73 4.31
N PRO A 53 9.48 8.81 5.12
CA PRO A 53 8.82 10.07 4.83
C PRO A 53 9.17 10.61 3.44
N PHE A 54 8.26 11.35 2.83
CA PHE A 54 8.38 11.83 1.45
C PHE A 54 9.66 12.63 1.23
N GLU A 55 9.96 13.54 2.17
CA GLU A 55 11.12 14.43 2.13
C GLU A 55 12.43 13.71 2.47
N ALA A 56 12.35 12.53 3.10
CA ALA A 56 13.50 11.71 3.43
C ALA A 56 13.91 10.77 2.28
N ALA A 57 13.05 10.58 1.28
CA ALA A 57 13.32 9.73 0.13
C ALA A 57 14.43 10.32 -0.74
N LYS A 58 15.56 9.61 -0.84
CA LYS A 58 16.72 9.99 -1.68
C LYS A 58 16.94 9.04 -2.85
N VAL A 59 16.55 7.78 -2.68
CA VAL A 59 16.72 6.70 -3.65
C VAL A 59 15.44 5.89 -3.65
N VAL A 60 14.96 5.53 -4.85
CA VAL A 60 13.81 4.64 -5.03
C VAL A 60 14.31 3.37 -5.71
N ILE A 61 14.07 2.23 -5.06
CA ILE A 61 14.35 0.91 -5.64
C ILE A 61 12.99 0.29 -5.97
N LEU A 62 12.71 0.14 -7.26
CA LEU A 62 11.46 -0.43 -7.74
C LEU A 62 11.63 -1.95 -7.91
N GLY A 63 10.84 -2.71 -7.16
CA GLY A 63 10.64 -4.14 -7.41
C GLY A 63 9.51 -4.38 -8.42
N GLN A 64 9.15 -5.65 -8.61
CA GLN A 64 8.03 -6.04 -9.47
C GLN A 64 6.75 -6.24 -8.64
N ASP A 65 6.74 -7.25 -7.77
CA ASP A 65 5.63 -7.63 -6.91
C ASP A 65 6.16 -8.25 -5.60
N PRO A 66 5.33 -8.39 -4.55
CA PRO A 66 5.75 -9.02 -3.31
C PRO A 66 6.15 -10.48 -3.51
N TYR A 67 7.05 -10.99 -2.66
CA TYR A 67 7.24 -12.43 -2.56
C TYR A 67 5.91 -13.14 -2.25
N HIS A 68 5.68 -14.27 -2.93
CA HIS A 68 4.41 -15.01 -2.91
C HIS A 68 4.42 -16.24 -1.97
N GLY A 69 5.48 -16.39 -1.18
CA GLY A 69 5.64 -17.49 -0.22
C GLY A 69 5.44 -17.02 1.22
N PRO A 70 5.16 -17.94 2.15
CA PRO A 70 5.14 -17.63 3.58
C PRO A 70 6.52 -17.12 4.05
N GLY A 71 6.52 -16.08 4.87
CA GLY A 71 7.70 -15.42 5.44
C GLY A 71 7.36 -14.54 6.64
#